data_AF-A0A212JZ12-F1
#
_entry.id   AF-A0A212JZ12-F1
#
_cell.length_a   1.000
_cell.length_b   1.000
_cell.length_c   1.000
_cell.angle_alpha   90.00
_cell.angle_beta   90.00
_cell.angle_gamma   90.00
#
_symmetry.space_group_name_H-M   'P 1'
#
loop_
_entity.id
_entity.type
_entity.pdbx_description
1 polymer ?
#
loop_
_entity_poly.entity_id
_entity_poly.type
_entity_poly.pdbx_seq_one_letter_code
_entity_poly.pdbx_strand_id
1 'polypeptide(L)'
;MKKFLLIWFVFGIGLLQSCPQVARAQDVESFVQDFYKWYMKQSLLTDDRPVFDDAIFKYVCKCTAKRVRLDYKRMVGDADYYLRGQDFGKELLDNLIVGKSIDVDDSLSLVPVSVSFRNEYTPYIVVYVEKTKGRMCISKVEDSHGPNFRESVY
;
A
#
# COMPACT_ATOMS: atom_id res chain seq x y z
N MET A 1 -20.11 -68.28 15.30
CA MET A 1 -19.68 -67.25 14.32
C MET A 1 -20.39 -65.95 14.64
N LYS A 2 -19.62 -64.92 15.02
CA LYS A 2 -20.07 -63.55 15.30
C LYS A 2 -20.70 -62.94 14.05
N LYS A 3 -21.74 -62.11 14.22
CA LYS A 3 -21.94 -60.77 13.61
C LYS A 3 -23.43 -60.44 13.59
N PHE A 4 -23.89 -59.55 14.49
CA PHE A 4 -24.93 -58.55 14.22
C PHE A 4 -24.94 -57.57 15.40
N LEU A 5 -24.04 -56.60 15.34
CA LEU A 5 -24.04 -55.40 16.20
C LEU A 5 -23.56 -54.27 15.31
N LEU A 6 -24.50 -53.52 14.74
CA LEU A 6 -24.20 -52.27 14.02
C LEU A 6 -25.49 -51.51 13.74
N ILE A 7 -26.11 -50.97 14.78
CA ILE A 7 -27.00 -49.82 14.67
C ILE A 7 -26.69 -48.95 15.90
N TRP A 8 -26.58 -47.64 15.71
CA TRP A 8 -26.26 -46.59 16.68
C TRP A 8 -24.77 -46.21 16.81
N PHE A 9 -24.19 -45.71 15.71
CA PHE A 9 -23.16 -44.67 15.81
C PHE A 9 -23.76 -43.34 15.34
N VAL A 10 -24.36 -42.67 16.32
CA VAL A 10 -24.39 -41.21 16.51
C VAL A 10 -24.39 -40.37 15.24
N PHE A 11 -25.61 -40.01 14.84
CA PHE A 11 -25.96 -38.81 14.09
C PHE A 11 -25.51 -37.60 14.93
N GLY A 12 -24.31 -37.08 14.70
CA GLY A 12 -23.71 -36.04 15.55
C GLY A 12 -22.59 -35.24 14.88
N ILE A 13 -22.63 -35.09 13.56
CA ILE A 13 -21.77 -34.14 12.83
C ILE A 13 -22.70 -33.18 12.09
N GLY A 14 -23.53 -32.49 12.87
CA GLY A 14 -24.30 -31.36 12.41
C GLY A 14 -23.61 -30.08 12.84
N LEU A 15 -23.23 -29.27 11.85
CA LEU A 15 -23.04 -27.81 11.99
C LEU A 15 -21.80 -27.35 12.77
N LEU A 16 -20.61 -27.74 12.31
CA LEU A 16 -19.54 -26.74 12.24
C LEU A 16 -19.90 -25.80 11.08
N GLN A 17 -20.81 -24.86 11.34
CA GLN A 17 -20.97 -23.69 10.49
C GLN A 17 -19.59 -23.03 10.43
N SER A 18 -18.91 -23.19 9.30
CA SER A 18 -17.83 -22.29 8.94
C SER A 18 -18.45 -20.90 8.92
N CYS A 19 -18.28 -20.12 9.98
CA CYS A 19 -18.52 -18.70 9.90
C CYS A 19 -17.76 -18.22 8.67
N PRO A 20 -18.42 -17.62 7.66
CA PRO A 20 -17.66 -16.93 6.65
C PRO A 20 -16.85 -15.88 7.42
N GLN A 21 -15.54 -16.08 7.51
CA GLN A 21 -14.63 -15.01 7.84
C GLN A 21 -14.90 -13.96 6.77
N VAL A 22 -15.68 -12.94 7.12
CA VAL A 22 -15.74 -11.72 6.34
C VAL A 22 -14.29 -11.25 6.34
N ALA A 23 -13.58 -11.49 5.23
CA ALA A 23 -12.26 -10.94 5.02
C ALA A 23 -12.43 -9.45 5.22
N ARG A 24 -11.96 -8.94 6.37
CA ARG A 24 -12.11 -7.54 6.71
C ARG A 24 -11.40 -6.79 5.61
N ALA A 25 -12.13 -5.96 4.86
CA ALA A 25 -11.53 -5.15 3.82
C ALA A 25 -10.37 -4.38 4.46
N GLN A 26 -9.18 -4.48 3.85
CA GLN A 26 -8.01 -3.76 4.32
C GLN A 26 -8.35 -2.26 4.36
N ASP A 27 -8.08 -1.61 5.49
CA ASP A 27 -8.22 -0.16 5.58
C ASP A 27 -7.13 0.56 4.76
N VAL A 28 -7.43 1.79 4.37
CA VAL A 28 -6.59 2.56 3.45
C VAL A 28 -5.23 2.86 4.06
N GLU A 29 -5.17 3.14 5.36
CA GLU A 29 -3.94 3.40 6.11
C GLU A 29 -3.03 2.17 6.11
N SER A 30 -3.57 0.99 6.43
CA SER A 30 -2.83 -0.28 6.37
C SER A 30 -2.33 -0.59 4.96
N PHE A 31 -3.14 -0.30 3.94
CA PHE A 31 -2.74 -0.47 2.54
C PHE A 31 -1.54 0.41 2.17
N VAL A 32 -1.57 1.69 2.55
CA VAL A 32 -0.44 2.61 2.33
C VAL A 32 0.77 2.21 3.16
N GLN A 33 0.58 1.75 4.39
CA GLN A 33 1.66 1.27 5.24
C GLN A 33 2.36 0.05 4.62
N ASP A 34 1.61 -0.90 4.07
CA ASP A 34 2.15 -2.06 3.38
C ASP A 34 2.94 -1.67 2.13
N PHE A 35 2.46 -0.68 1.37
CA PHE A 35 3.19 -0.15 0.22
C PHE A 35 4.55 0.42 0.65
N TYR A 36 4.59 1.34 1.61
CA TYR A 36 5.86 1.95 2.05
C TYR A 36 6.80 0.93 2.65
N LYS A 37 6.31 0.02 3.50
CA LYS A 37 7.14 -1.06 4.06
C LYS A 37 7.77 -1.91 2.95
N TRP A 38 7.02 -2.26 1.92
CA TRP A 38 7.56 -3.01 0.78
C TRP A 38 8.56 -2.14 0.00
N TYR A 39 8.15 -0.95 -0.44
CA TYR A 39 8.95 -0.08 -1.31
C TYR A 39 10.30 0.28 -0.65
N MET A 40 10.26 0.75 0.60
CA MET A 40 11.45 1.10 1.38
C MET A 40 12.36 -0.10 1.64
N LYS A 41 11.81 -1.29 1.92
CA LYS A 41 12.63 -2.50 2.08
C LYS A 41 13.33 -2.87 0.78
N GLN A 42 12.63 -2.80 -0.36
CA GLN A 42 13.27 -3.07 -1.65
C GLN A 42 14.37 -2.05 -1.95
N SER A 43 14.14 -0.76 -1.66
CA SER A 43 15.16 0.29 -1.80
C SER A 43 16.43 0.07 -0.97
N LEU A 44 16.40 -0.74 0.10
CA LEU A 44 17.56 -1.06 0.93
C LEU A 44 18.27 -2.35 0.51
N LEU A 45 17.54 -3.27 -0.11
CA LEU A 45 18.03 -4.63 -0.39
C LEU A 45 18.68 -4.76 -1.76
N THR A 46 18.27 -3.93 -2.72
CA THR A 46 18.68 -4.06 -4.12
C THR A 46 19.26 -2.75 -4.64
N ASP A 47 20.27 -2.85 -5.51
CA ASP A 47 20.73 -1.72 -6.31
C ASP A 47 19.69 -1.30 -7.37
N ASP A 48 18.73 -2.19 -7.66
CA ASP A 48 17.59 -1.92 -8.52
C ASP A 48 16.56 -1.03 -7.82
N ARG A 49 16.06 -0.01 -8.53
CA ARG A 49 15.03 0.89 -8.01
C ARG A 49 13.67 0.18 -8.01
N PRO A 50 12.92 0.15 -6.88
CA PRO A 50 11.64 -0.58 -6.80
C PRO A 50 10.56 -0.08 -7.77
N VAL A 51 10.72 1.15 -8.29
CA VAL A 51 9.91 1.69 -9.40
C VAL A 51 9.87 0.77 -10.63
N PHE A 52 10.94 0.01 -10.89
CA PHE A 52 11.04 -0.91 -12.04
C PHE A 52 10.59 -2.34 -11.73
N ASP A 53 10.39 -2.68 -10.45
CA ASP A 53 9.86 -3.98 -10.04
C ASP A 53 8.36 -4.06 -10.37
N ASP A 54 7.92 -5.14 -11.02
CA ASP A 54 6.52 -5.39 -11.36
C ASP A 54 5.64 -5.69 -10.14
N ALA A 55 6.23 -6.04 -9.00
CA ALA A 55 5.51 -6.14 -7.73
C ALA A 55 4.87 -4.80 -7.31
N ILE A 56 5.34 -3.65 -7.85
CA ILE A 56 4.72 -2.34 -7.62
C ILE A 56 3.25 -2.29 -8.06
N PHE A 57 2.84 -3.10 -9.03
CA PHE A 57 1.46 -3.15 -9.51
C PHE A 57 0.47 -3.73 -8.50
N LYS A 58 0.95 -4.32 -7.39
CA LYS A 58 0.12 -4.69 -6.25
C LYS A 58 -0.42 -3.44 -5.51
N TYR A 59 0.31 -2.34 -5.57
CA TYR A 59 0.03 -1.14 -4.76
C TYR A 59 -0.31 0.09 -5.61
N VAL A 60 0.33 0.26 -6.76
CA VAL A 60 0.21 1.47 -7.56
C VAL A 60 -0.66 1.22 -8.78
N CYS A 61 -1.52 2.20 -9.12
CA CYS A 61 -2.35 2.11 -10.31
C CYS A 61 -1.47 1.93 -11.55
N LYS A 62 -1.85 1.03 -12.47
CA LYS A 62 -0.99 0.62 -13.59
C LYS A 62 -0.56 1.78 -14.47
N CYS A 63 -1.45 2.76 -14.70
CA CYS A 63 -1.14 3.99 -15.44
C CYS A 63 -0.08 4.83 -14.70
N THR A 64 -0.25 5.06 -13.41
CA THR A 64 0.69 5.79 -12.55
C THR A 64 2.06 5.12 -12.53
N ALA A 65 2.14 3.81 -12.28
CA ALA A 65 3.41 3.09 -12.27
C ALA A 65 4.14 3.18 -13.62
N LYS A 66 3.42 3.05 -14.74
CA LYS A 66 4.01 3.21 -16.09
C LYS A 66 4.50 4.63 -16.36
N ARG A 67 3.73 5.64 -15.98
CA ARG A 67 4.11 7.05 -16.09
C ARG A 67 5.38 7.34 -15.28
N VAL A 68 5.40 6.95 -14.00
CA VAL A 68 6.58 7.14 -13.13
C VAL A 68 7.82 6.42 -13.68
N ARG A 69 7.67 5.19 -14.18
CA ARG A 69 8.79 4.48 -14.84
C ARG A 69 9.34 5.25 -16.04
N LEU A 70 8.47 5.87 -16.83
CA LEU A 70 8.87 6.70 -17.97
C LEU A 70 9.62 7.95 -17.50
N ASP A 71 9.14 8.59 -16.44
CA ASP A 71 9.78 9.78 -15.85
C ASP A 71 11.19 9.45 -15.35
N TYR A 72 11.38 8.31 -14.65
CA TYR A 72 12.71 7.87 -14.23
C TYR A 72 13.66 7.63 -15.42
N LYS A 73 13.16 7.04 -16.52
CA LYS A 73 13.97 6.83 -17.73
C LYS A 73 14.34 8.15 -18.42
N ARG A 74 13.51 9.18 -18.27
CA ARG A 74 13.74 10.53 -18.80
C ARG A 74 14.50 11.43 -17.82
N MET A 75 14.85 10.93 -16.64
CA MET A 75 15.46 11.70 -15.55
C MET A 75 14.63 12.94 -15.19
N VAL A 76 13.30 12.78 -15.16
CA VAL A 76 12.36 13.82 -14.71
C VAL A 76 12.24 13.73 -13.19
N GLY A 77 12.54 14.84 -12.52
CA GLY A 77 12.57 14.95 -11.06
C GLY A 77 13.96 14.77 -10.47
N ASP A 78 14.19 15.42 -9.34
CA ASP A 78 15.44 15.43 -8.58
C ASP A 78 15.36 14.61 -7.29
N ALA A 79 14.25 13.88 -7.08
CA ALA A 79 13.98 13.04 -5.92
C ALA A 79 13.21 11.78 -6.30
N ASP A 80 13.18 10.77 -5.42
CA ASP A 80 12.32 9.61 -5.61
C ASP A 80 10.84 10.02 -5.57
N TYR A 81 10.05 9.55 -6.54
CA TYR A 81 8.67 9.98 -6.70
C TYR A 81 7.76 9.58 -5.52
N TYR A 82 7.98 8.39 -4.93
CA TYR A 82 7.12 7.85 -3.88
C TYR A 82 7.60 8.23 -2.47
N LEU A 83 8.91 8.46 -2.31
CA LEU A 83 9.51 8.90 -1.04
C LEU A 83 9.63 10.42 -0.93
N ARG A 84 9.60 11.15 -2.05
CA ARG A 84 9.83 12.60 -2.11
C ARG A 84 11.13 13.04 -1.43
N GLY A 85 12.16 12.18 -1.53
CA GLY A 85 13.49 12.40 -0.97
C GLY A 85 14.60 11.82 -1.85
N GLN A 86 15.82 12.28 -1.65
CA GLN A 86 17.02 11.82 -2.37
C GLN A 86 17.73 10.68 -1.64
N ASP A 87 17.89 10.83 -0.33
CA ASP A 87 18.58 9.86 0.51
C ASP A 87 17.59 8.97 1.25
N PHE A 88 17.90 7.67 1.27
CA PHE A 88 17.11 6.68 1.98
C PHE A 88 17.99 5.85 2.92
N GLY A 89 17.50 5.61 4.13
CA GLY A 89 18.19 4.82 5.14
C GLY A 89 17.23 4.02 6.00
N LYS A 90 17.74 2.99 6.67
CA LYS A 90 16.95 2.12 7.55
C LYS A 90 16.17 2.91 8.62
N GLU A 91 16.75 3.99 9.13
CA GLU A 91 16.11 4.86 10.14
C GLU A 91 14.78 5.45 9.66
N LEU A 92 14.66 5.83 8.38
CA LEU A 92 13.40 6.33 7.82
C LEU A 92 12.32 5.24 7.81
N LEU A 93 12.69 3.97 7.56
CA LEU A 93 11.76 2.84 7.62
C LEU A 93 11.30 2.59 9.05
N ASP A 94 12.21 2.66 10.01
CA ASP A 94 11.89 2.46 11.43
C ASP A 94 10.96 3.59 11.96
N ASN A 95 11.09 4.80 11.40
CA ASN A 95 10.28 5.98 11.73
C ASN A 95 9.11 6.23 10.76
N LEU A 96 8.70 5.23 9.96
CA LEU A 96 7.54 5.35 9.07
C LEU A 96 6.25 5.52 9.89
N ILE A 97 5.58 6.66 9.73
CA ILE A 97 4.27 6.93 10.33
C ILE A 97 3.27 7.22 9.21
N VAL A 98 2.21 6.42 9.17
CA VAL A 98 1.04 6.65 8.30
C VAL A 98 -0.03 7.32 9.15
N GLY A 99 -0.43 8.53 8.76
CA GLY A 99 -1.46 9.28 9.46
C GLY A 99 -2.87 8.86 9.07
N LYS A 100 -3.86 9.45 9.73
CA LYS A 100 -5.28 9.18 9.48
C LYS A 100 -5.66 9.64 8.07
N SER A 101 -6.38 8.79 7.34
CA SER A 101 -6.86 9.12 6.00
C SER A 101 -7.94 10.20 6.01
N ILE A 102 -8.02 10.94 4.90
CA ILE A 102 -9.08 11.90 4.60
C ILE A 102 -9.78 11.41 3.34
N ASP A 103 -11.05 11.03 3.46
CA ASP A 103 -11.86 10.70 2.29
C ASP A 103 -12.23 11.98 1.55
N VAL A 104 -11.85 12.07 0.27
CA VAL A 104 -12.33 13.12 -0.65
C VAL A 104 -13.75 12.77 -1.10
N ASP A 105 -13.93 11.50 -1.46
CA ASP A 105 -15.20 10.88 -1.78
C ASP A 105 -15.11 9.34 -1.58
N ASP A 106 -16.15 8.61 -1.98
CA ASP A 106 -16.22 7.15 -1.86
C ASP A 106 -15.13 6.42 -2.67
N SER A 107 -14.60 7.06 -3.71
CA SER A 107 -13.61 6.52 -4.64
C SER A 107 -12.19 6.99 -4.39
N LEU A 108 -11.97 8.04 -3.57
CA LEU A 108 -10.64 8.61 -3.34
C LEU A 108 -10.40 8.96 -1.87
N SER A 109 -9.28 8.50 -1.34
CA SER A 109 -8.76 8.89 -0.02
C SER A 109 -7.36 9.49 -0.14
N LEU A 110 -7.06 10.46 0.72
CA LEU A 110 -5.73 11.03 0.89
C LEU A 110 -5.13 10.51 2.19
N VAL A 111 -3.88 10.05 2.14
CA VAL A 111 -3.18 9.53 3.32
C VAL A 111 -1.89 10.33 3.53
N PRO A 112 -1.78 11.09 4.65
CA PRO A 112 -0.54 11.74 5.02
C PRO A 112 0.48 10.71 5.51
N VAL A 113 1.71 10.83 5.06
CA VAL A 113 2.83 9.94 5.42
C VAL A 113 4.02 10.78 5.87
N SER A 114 4.62 10.34 6.98
CA SER A 114 5.83 10.90 7.56
C SER A 114 6.92 9.83 7.49
N VAL A 115 8.05 10.19 6.88
CA VAL A 115 9.30 9.44 6.94
C VAL A 115 10.41 10.41 7.29
N SER A 116 10.96 10.28 8.49
CA SER A 116 11.87 11.26 9.06
C SER A 116 13.02 10.58 9.81
N PHE A 117 14.18 11.21 9.82
CA PHE A 117 15.30 10.77 10.65
C PHE A 117 15.01 10.94 12.15
N ARG A 118 14.12 11.88 12.52
CA ARG A 118 13.63 12.01 13.89
C ARG A 118 12.34 11.19 14.01
N ASN A 119 12.11 10.50 15.12
CA ASN A 119 10.83 9.82 15.39
C ASN A 119 9.74 10.85 15.78
N GLU A 120 9.42 11.74 14.85
CA GLU A 120 8.48 12.84 15.00
C GLU A 120 7.48 12.80 13.84
N TYR A 121 6.19 12.98 14.14
CA TYR A 121 5.17 13.02 13.11
C TYR A 121 5.24 14.35 12.34
N THR A 122 5.85 14.31 11.17
CA THR A 122 6.04 15.46 10.26
C THR A 122 5.58 15.05 8.86
N PRO A 123 4.26 14.94 8.63
CA PRO A 123 3.75 14.42 7.37
C PRO A 123 3.99 15.42 6.24
N TYR A 124 4.86 15.06 5.32
CA TYR A 124 5.11 15.83 4.11
C TYR A 124 4.75 15.12 2.83
N ILE A 125 4.45 13.83 2.90
CA ILE A 125 4.02 13.06 1.75
C ILE A 125 2.51 12.89 1.81
N VAL A 126 1.82 13.18 0.72
CA VAL A 126 0.38 12.95 0.57
C VAL A 126 0.15 11.89 -0.50
N VAL A 127 -0.47 10.78 -0.11
CA VAL A 127 -0.76 9.65 -1.01
C VAL A 127 -2.22 9.65 -1.40
N TYR A 128 -2.49 9.66 -2.70
CA TYR A 128 -3.83 9.56 -3.27
C TYR A 128 -4.12 8.09 -3.56
N VAL A 129 -5.14 7.54 -2.90
CA VAL A 129 -5.56 6.15 -3.01
C VAL A 129 -6.94 6.07 -3.65
N GLU A 130 -6.98 5.52 -4.87
CA GLU A 130 -8.23 5.19 -5.54
C GLU A 130 -8.81 3.88 -4.97
N LYS A 131 -10.10 3.89 -4.66
CA LYS A 131 -10.89 2.80 -4.09
C LYS A 131 -11.90 2.33 -5.14
N THR A 132 -11.79 1.07 -5.58
CA THR A 132 -12.74 0.47 -6.53
C THR A 132 -13.13 -0.94 -6.10
N LYS A 133 -14.42 -1.20 -5.83
CA LYS A 133 -15.00 -2.55 -5.62
C LYS A 133 -14.10 -3.54 -4.87
N GLY A 134 -13.58 -3.14 -3.71
CA GLY A 134 -12.72 -3.96 -2.86
C GLY A 134 -11.23 -4.02 -3.26
N ARG A 135 -10.79 -3.15 -4.16
CA ARG A 135 -9.39 -2.93 -4.52
C ARG A 135 -9.00 -1.48 -4.27
N MET A 136 -7.73 -1.30 -3.93
CA MET A 136 -7.10 0.00 -3.75
C MET A 136 -5.88 0.10 -4.65
N CYS A 137 -5.60 1.29 -5.16
CA CYS A 137 -4.32 1.58 -5.79
C CYS A 137 -3.90 3.04 -5.58
N ILE A 138 -2.60 3.25 -5.45
CA ILE A 138 -2.01 4.59 -5.35
C ILE A 138 -2.00 5.21 -6.74
N SER A 139 -2.75 6.29 -6.92
CA SER A 139 -2.85 7.01 -8.19
C SER A 139 -1.88 8.18 -8.27
N LYS A 140 -1.49 8.75 -7.12
CA LYS A 140 -0.56 9.88 -7.03
C LYS A 140 0.12 9.93 -5.66
N VAL A 141 1.32 10.48 -5.63
CA VAL A 141 2.03 10.85 -4.39
C VAL A 141 2.49 12.30 -4.57
N GLU A 142 2.33 13.15 -3.58
CA GLU A 142 2.77 14.55 -3.61
C GLU A 142 3.56 14.92 -2.37
N ASP A 143 4.39 15.94 -2.50
CA ASP A 143 4.97 16.65 -1.37
C ASP A 143 4.02 17.79 -0.93
N SER A 144 3.86 18.00 0.37
CA SER A 144 3.07 19.08 0.94
C SER A 144 3.88 20.35 1.22
N HIS A 145 5.22 20.32 1.09
CA HIS A 145 6.09 21.49 1.31
C HIS A 145 6.06 22.53 0.17
N GLY A 146 5.44 22.25 -0.97
CA GLY A 146 5.44 23.14 -2.14
C GLY A 146 4.04 23.60 -2.59
N PRO A 147 3.95 24.61 -3.48
CA PRO A 147 2.68 24.94 -4.15
C PRO A 147 2.13 23.71 -4.89
N ASN A 148 0.81 23.49 -4.83
CA ASN A 148 0.12 22.43 -5.58
C ASN A 148 0.23 22.66 -7.10
N PHE A 149 1.35 22.28 -7.71
CA PHE A 149 1.46 22.22 -9.16
C PHE A 149 0.77 20.94 -9.63
N ARG A 150 -0.44 21.08 -10.18
CA ARG A 150 -0.95 20.07 -11.11
C ARG A 150 0.04 20.00 -12.26
N GLU A 151 0.95 19.01 -12.26
CA GLU A 151 1.70 18.66 -13.46
C GLU A 151 0.67 18.39 -14.56
N SER A 152 0.80 19.13 -15.66
CA SER A 152 -0.12 19.05 -16.79
C SER A 152 -0.11 17.64 -17.36
N VAL A 153 -1.29 17.02 -17.36
CA VAL A 153 -1.54 15.80 -18.14
C VAL A 153 -1.53 16.22 -19.61
N TYR A 154 -0.39 16.00 -20.27
CA TYR A 154 -0.29 16.03 -21.74
C TYR A 154 -0.62 14.65 -22.30
#